data_AF-A0A178XGL5-F1
#
_entry.id   AF-A0A178XGL5-F1
#
_cell.length_a   1.000
_cell.length_b   1.000
_cell.length_c   1.000
_cell.angle_alpha   90.00
_cell.angle_beta   90.00
_cell.angle_gamma   90.00
#
_symmetry.space_group_name_H-M   'P 1'
#
loop_
_entity.id
_entity.type
_entity.pdbx_description
1 polymer ?
#
loop_
_entity_poly.entity_id
_entity_poly.type
_entity_poly.pdbx_seq_one_letter_code
_entity_poly.pdbx_strand_id
1 'polypeptide(L)'
;MPQTVVTIATEGQGLYEFTAEAAEFVRASGVAEGLLTVFVRHTSASLIIQENADPDVKRDLHQFFHRLVPPCSDPSMRWVVHTLEGPDDMPAHIKAALTQASLGIPVMDGRLALGTWQGLYLFEHRDRPHRREIILHLGA
;
A
#
# COMPACT_ATOMS: atom_id res chain seq x y z
N MET A 1 14.78 15.37 -10.91
CA MET A 1 14.09 14.39 -10.05
C MET A 1 13.22 13.51 -10.93
N PRO A 2 13.58 12.23 -11.14
CA PRO A 2 12.78 11.33 -11.94
C PRO A 2 11.46 10.98 -11.23
N GLN A 3 10.44 10.67 -12.02
CA GLN A 3 9.15 10.21 -11.53
C GLN A 3 8.57 9.14 -12.48
N THR A 4 7.85 8.17 -11.93
CA THR A 4 7.11 7.19 -12.72
C THR A 4 5.83 6.75 -12.01
N VAL A 5 4.96 6.05 -12.73
CA VAL A 5 3.73 5.45 -12.21
C VAL A 5 3.85 3.93 -12.29
N VAL A 6 3.70 3.25 -11.16
CA VAL A 6 3.52 1.80 -11.09
C VAL A 6 2.03 1.51 -11.00
N THR A 7 1.53 0.59 -11.82
CA THR A 7 0.14 0.13 -11.76
C THR A 7 0.08 -1.29 -11.24
N ILE A 8 -0.67 -1.50 -10.17
CA ILE A 8 -0.89 -2.80 -9.54
C ILE A 8 -2.32 -3.25 -9.82
N ALA A 9 -2.48 -4.43 -10.41
CA ALA A 9 -3.79 -5.08 -10.51
C ALA A 9 -4.04 -5.87 -9.22
N THR A 10 -5.19 -5.64 -8.60
CA THR A 10 -5.62 -6.33 -7.38
C THR A 10 -6.80 -7.24 -7.70
N GLU A 11 -6.93 -8.34 -6.96
CA GLU A 11 -8.01 -9.33 -7.12
C GLU A 11 -8.99 -9.31 -5.93
N GLY A 12 -8.69 -8.52 -4.91
CA GLY A 12 -9.45 -8.38 -3.67
C GLY A 12 -8.54 -7.90 -2.53
N GLN A 13 -9.06 -7.88 -1.30
CA GLN A 13 -8.33 -7.39 -0.13
C GLN A 13 -7.03 -8.16 0.08
N GLY A 14 -5.95 -7.45 0.40
CA GLY A 14 -4.65 -8.09 0.64
C GLY A 14 -3.46 -7.18 0.42
N LEU A 15 -2.29 -7.76 0.64
CA LEU A 15 -1.00 -7.08 0.47
C LEU A 15 -0.36 -7.50 -0.87
N TYR A 16 -0.18 -6.52 -1.75
CA TYR A 16 0.43 -6.69 -3.07
C TYR A 16 1.81 -6.05 -3.06
N GLU A 17 2.84 -6.88 -3.21
CA GLU A 17 4.22 -6.41 -3.17
C GLU A 17 4.61 -5.69 -4.46
N PHE A 18 5.35 -4.59 -4.35
CA PHE A 18 5.92 -3.87 -5.50
C PHE A 18 7.37 -3.40 -5.25
N THR A 19 8.07 -4.06 -4.32
CA THR A 19 9.45 -3.74 -3.94
C THR A 19 10.39 -3.76 -5.14
N ALA A 20 10.22 -4.72 -6.06
CA ALA A 20 11.08 -4.89 -7.22
C ALA A 20 10.95 -3.72 -8.21
N GLU A 21 9.74 -3.25 -8.46
CA GLU A 21 9.43 -2.11 -9.32
C GLU A 21 10.03 -0.82 -8.76
N ALA A 22 9.94 -0.62 -7.45
CA ALA A 22 10.55 0.52 -6.78
C ALA A 22 12.08 0.48 -6.80
N ALA A 23 12.67 -0.69 -6.56
CA ALA A 23 14.13 -0.88 -6.61
C ALA A 23 14.68 -0.67 -8.02
N GLU A 24 13.98 -1.18 -9.04
CA GLU A 24 14.34 -0.98 -10.44
C GLU A 24 14.27 0.49 -10.83
N PHE A 25 13.23 1.22 -10.42
CA PHE A 25 13.14 2.65 -10.65
C PHE A 25 14.32 3.43 -10.04
N VAL A 26 14.69 3.14 -8.79
CA VAL A 26 15.86 3.75 -8.14
C VAL A 26 17.14 3.38 -8.87
N ARG A 27 17.35 2.11 -9.21
CA ARG A 27 18.54 1.65 -9.94
C ARG A 27 18.68 2.34 -11.30
N ALA A 28 17.58 2.46 -12.05
CA ALA A 28 17.55 3.10 -13.37
C ALA A 28 17.77 4.62 -13.32
N SER A 29 17.51 5.25 -12.16
CA SER A 29 17.71 6.70 -11.98
C SER A 29 19.17 7.13 -11.95
N GLY A 30 20.10 6.24 -11.58
CA GLY A 30 21.52 6.55 -11.36
C GLY A 30 21.81 7.46 -10.16
N VAL A 31 20.81 7.79 -9.34
CA VAL A 31 20.98 8.58 -8.11
C VAL A 31 21.57 7.71 -7.01
N ALA A 32 22.68 8.15 -6.40
CA ALA A 32 23.35 7.41 -5.33
C ALA A 32 22.70 7.63 -3.96
N GLU A 33 22.38 8.89 -3.62
CA GLU A 33 21.83 9.29 -2.34
C GLU A 33 20.55 10.12 -2.57
N GLY A 34 19.52 9.90 -1.75
CA GLY A 34 18.27 10.66 -1.87
C GLY A 34 17.12 10.08 -1.05
N LEU A 35 15.90 10.49 -1.40
CA LEU A 35 14.66 10.01 -0.81
C LEU A 35 13.68 9.59 -1.91
N LEU A 36 13.35 8.30 -1.92
CA LEU A 36 12.22 7.81 -2.71
C LEU A 36 10.92 8.10 -1.95
N THR A 37 10.10 8.98 -2.51
CA THR A 37 8.71 9.17 -2.11
C THR A 37 7.83 8.23 -2.92
N VAL A 38 7.00 7.46 -2.24
CA VAL A 38 6.03 6.54 -2.82
C VAL A 38 4.64 6.99 -2.42
N PHE A 39 3.75 7.29 -3.38
CA PHE A 39 2.44 7.86 -3.09
C PHE A 39 1.32 7.12 -3.84
N VAL A 40 0.33 6.58 -3.14
CA VAL A 40 -0.84 5.95 -3.76
C VAL A 40 -1.94 6.97 -4.03
N ARG A 41 -2.44 7.01 -5.27
CA ARG A 41 -3.49 7.96 -5.70
C ARG A 41 -4.90 7.46 -5.43
N HIS A 42 -5.11 6.75 -4.32
CA HIS A 42 -6.37 6.05 -4.01
C HIS A 42 -6.69 6.21 -2.52
N THR A 43 -7.96 6.45 -2.21
CA THR A 43 -8.46 6.68 -0.84
C THR A 43 -9.03 5.41 -0.19
N SER A 44 -9.10 4.31 -0.94
CA SER A 44 -9.58 2.99 -0.51
C SER A 44 -8.48 1.90 -0.62
N ALA A 45 -7.22 2.33 -0.72
CA ALA A 45 -6.02 1.49 -0.67
C ALA A 45 -4.91 2.28 0.02
N SER A 46 -3.85 1.61 0.45
CA SER A 46 -2.79 2.22 1.26
C SER A 46 -1.42 1.68 0.93
N LEU A 47 -0.40 2.30 1.50
CA LEU A 47 0.98 1.84 1.42
C LEU A 47 1.49 1.44 2.80
N ILE A 48 2.21 0.34 2.89
CA ILE A 48 2.89 -0.08 4.12
C ILE A 48 4.25 -0.70 3.80
N ILE A 49 5.14 -0.68 4.80
CA ILE A 49 6.39 -1.45 4.79
C ILE A 49 6.20 -2.58 5.81
N GLN A 50 6.32 -3.82 5.36
CA GLN A 50 6.12 -5.00 6.22
C GLN A 50 7.03 -6.15 5.82
N GLU A 51 6.98 -7.23 6.60
CA GLU A 51 7.74 -8.44 6.32
C GLU A 51 7.39 -9.05 4.96
N ASN A 52 8.42 -9.39 4.16
CA ASN A 52 8.29 -10.00 2.85
C ASN A 52 8.75 -11.47 2.74
N ALA A 53 9.02 -12.12 3.88
CA ALA A 53 9.45 -13.50 3.95
C ALA A 53 8.31 -14.47 4.30
N ASP A 54 7.68 -14.29 5.47
CA ASP A 54 6.62 -15.19 5.92
C ASP A 54 5.23 -14.78 5.39
N PRO A 55 4.55 -15.63 4.58
CA PRO A 55 3.19 -15.35 4.13
C PRO A 55 2.16 -15.22 5.26
N ASP A 56 2.40 -15.80 6.45
CA ASP A 56 1.50 -15.69 7.58
C ASP A 56 1.39 -14.25 8.09
N VAL A 57 2.44 -13.41 7.94
CA VAL A 57 2.37 -11.99 8.29
C VAL A 57 1.32 -11.27 7.43
N LYS A 58 1.26 -11.56 6.13
CA LYS A 58 0.25 -10.97 5.22
C LYS A 58 -1.15 -11.42 5.62
N ARG A 59 -1.32 -12.71 5.93
CA ARG A 59 -2.61 -13.27 6.38
C ARG A 59 -3.06 -12.60 7.67
N ASP A 60 -2.18 -12.51 8.67
CA ASP A 60 -2.54 -12.04 10.00
C ASP A 60 -2.81 -10.53 10.01
N LEU A 61 -2.06 -9.74 9.23
CA LEU A 61 -2.38 -8.33 9.01
C LEU A 61 -3.75 -8.15 8.35
N HIS A 62 -4.05 -8.91 7.30
CA HIS A 62 -5.36 -8.88 6.66
C HIS A 62 -6.48 -9.22 7.66
N GLN A 63 -6.30 -10.29 8.46
CA GLN A 63 -7.28 -10.70 9.48
C GLN A 63 -7.43 -9.65 10.60
N PHE A 64 -6.33 -9.04 11.04
CA PHE A 64 -6.36 -7.99 12.05
C PHE A 64 -7.18 -6.79 11.58
N PHE A 65 -6.91 -6.28 10.37
CA PHE A 65 -7.64 -5.13 9.82
C PHE A 65 -9.09 -5.47 9.48
N HIS A 66 -9.40 -6.70 9.07
CA HIS A 66 -10.78 -7.15 8.90
C HIS A 66 -11.56 -7.12 10.22
N ARG A 67 -10.95 -7.53 11.33
CA ARG A 67 -11.59 -7.47 12.66
C ARG A 67 -11.68 -6.06 13.22
N LEU A 68 -10.65 -5.24 12.98
CA LEU A 68 -10.59 -3.86 13.45
C LEU A 68 -11.61 -2.97 12.74
N VAL A 69 -11.79 -3.19 11.43
CA VAL A 69 -12.72 -2.44 10.59
C VAL A 69 -13.53 -3.43 9.73
N PRO A 70 -14.61 -4.00 10.29
CA PRO A 70 -15.45 -4.97 9.59
C PRO A 70 -16.27 -4.30 8.47
N PRO A 71 -16.89 -5.09 7.57
CA PRO A 71 -17.79 -4.56 6.54
C PRO A 71 -18.99 -3.82 7.16
N CYS A 72 -19.57 -2.85 6.44
CA CYS A 72 -20.74 -2.09 6.90
C CYS A 72 -21.98 -2.96 7.18
N SER A 73 -22.03 -4.19 6.68
CA SER A 73 -23.07 -5.16 7.01
C SER A 73 -22.97 -5.67 8.45
N ASP A 74 -21.83 -5.48 9.13
CA ASP A 74 -21.65 -5.85 10.52
C ASP A 74 -22.47 -4.91 11.44
N PRO A 75 -23.18 -5.44 12.47
CA PRO A 75 -23.96 -4.63 13.40
C PRO A 75 -23.17 -3.52 14.11
N SER A 76 -21.86 -3.71 14.32
CA SER A 76 -20.97 -2.70 14.92
C SER A 76 -20.77 -1.47 14.02
N MET A 77 -21.06 -1.59 12.72
CA MET A 77 -20.87 -0.54 11.71
C MET A 77 -22.15 0.24 11.39
N ARG A 78 -23.23 0.10 12.17
CA ARG A 78 -24.52 0.79 11.94
C ARG A 78 -24.45 2.32 11.97
N TRP A 79 -23.36 2.89 12.48
CA TRP A 79 -23.10 4.33 12.47
C TRP A 79 -22.62 4.84 11.10
N VAL A 80 -22.19 3.96 10.19
CA VAL A 80 -21.73 4.34 8.87
C VAL A 80 -22.90 4.79 8.00
N VAL A 81 -22.78 6.02 7.47
CA VAL A 81 -23.75 6.60 6.53
C VAL A 81 -23.37 6.39 5.06
N HIS A 82 -22.07 6.30 4.76
CA HIS A 82 -21.56 6.10 3.41
C HIS A 82 -21.66 4.62 3.01
N THR A 83 -22.75 4.25 2.34
CA THR A 83 -23.10 2.83 2.08
C THR A 83 -23.44 2.54 0.62
N LEU A 84 -23.33 3.53 -0.28
CA LEU A 84 -23.79 3.41 -1.66
C LEU A 84 -22.87 2.57 -2.56
N GLU A 85 -21.60 2.42 -2.21
CA GLU A 85 -20.58 1.80 -3.07
C GLU A 85 -20.20 0.37 -2.63
N GLY A 86 -21.04 -0.25 -1.80
CA GLY A 86 -20.85 -1.60 -1.29
C GLY A 86 -20.47 -1.64 0.20
N PRO A 87 -20.57 -2.83 0.84
CA PRO A 87 -20.33 -2.98 2.26
C PRO A 87 -18.85 -2.83 2.66
N ASP A 88 -17.92 -2.88 1.70
CA ASP A 88 -16.47 -2.81 1.90
C ASP A 88 -15.89 -1.40 1.68
N ASP A 89 -16.68 -0.47 1.13
CA ASP A 89 -16.20 0.83 0.67
C ASP A 89 -15.78 1.78 1.80
N MET A 90 -16.71 2.16 2.69
CA MET A 90 -16.34 3.00 3.85
C MET A 90 -15.32 2.31 4.78
N PRO A 91 -15.37 0.98 5.04
CA PRO A 91 -14.31 0.26 5.72
C PRO A 91 -12.95 0.44 5.05
N ALA A 92 -12.88 0.39 3.72
CA ALA A 92 -11.64 0.64 2.99
C ALA A 92 -11.11 2.06 3.20
N HIS A 93 -11.98 3.07 3.25
CA HIS A 93 -11.59 4.44 3.61
C HIS A 93 -11.05 4.54 5.04
N ILE A 94 -11.67 3.87 6.02
CA ILE A 94 -11.22 3.86 7.41
C ILE A 94 -9.86 3.16 7.52
N LYS A 95 -9.70 1.96 6.91
CA LYS A 95 -8.42 1.24 6.88
C LYS A 95 -7.32 2.08 6.23
N ALA A 96 -7.66 2.87 5.20
CA ALA A 96 -6.72 3.80 4.59
C ALA A 96 -6.34 4.98 5.49
N ALA A 97 -7.29 5.53 6.24
CA ALA A 97 -7.02 6.60 7.20
C ALA A 97 -6.18 6.11 8.41
N LEU A 98 -6.29 4.83 8.77
CA LEU A 98 -5.50 4.20 9.85
C LEU A 98 -4.07 3.85 9.44
N THR A 99 -3.76 3.91 8.15
CA THR A 99 -2.44 3.59 7.62
C THR A 99 -1.87 4.84 6.95
N GLN A 100 -1.45 4.77 5.68
CA GLN A 100 -0.85 5.92 5.02
C GLN A 100 -0.99 5.84 3.50
N ALA A 101 -1.08 7.01 2.89
CA ALA A 101 -1.08 7.17 1.43
C ALA A 101 0.33 7.43 0.86
N SER A 102 1.33 7.68 1.71
CA SER A 102 2.69 8.05 1.31
C SER A 102 3.73 7.35 2.17
N LEU A 103 4.82 6.90 1.56
CA LEU A 103 6.03 6.39 2.22
C LEU A 103 7.25 7.19 1.77
N GLY A 104 8.22 7.37 2.66
CA GLY A 104 9.55 7.87 2.33
C GLY A 104 10.61 6.80 2.63
N ILE A 105 11.39 6.42 1.63
CA ILE A 105 12.45 5.42 1.75
C ILE A 105 13.79 6.06 1.36
N PRO A 106 14.77 6.13 2.27
CA PRO A 106 16.09 6.63 1.92
C PRO A 106 16.71 5.78 0.81
N VAL A 107 17.44 6.45 -0.08
CA VAL A 107 18.28 5.81 -1.08
C VAL A 107 19.73 6.00 -0.66
N MET A 108 20.47 4.89 -0.56
CA MET A 108 21.89 4.85 -0.20
C MET A 108 22.63 3.95 -1.18
N ASP A 109 23.78 4.38 -1.69
CA ASP A 109 24.58 3.65 -2.68
C ASP A 109 23.74 3.17 -3.90
N GLY A 110 22.77 3.98 -4.32
CA GLY A 110 21.87 3.67 -5.44
C GLY A 110 20.88 2.54 -5.19
N ARG A 111 20.57 2.25 -3.91
CA ARG A 111 19.63 1.22 -3.49
C ARG A 111 18.65 1.76 -2.46
N LEU A 112 17.46 1.15 -2.41
CA LEU A 112 16.54 1.37 -1.30
C LEU A 112 17.21 0.91 0.00
N ALA A 113 17.30 1.79 0.99
CA ALA A 113 17.85 1.49 2.31
C ALA A 113 16.85 0.72 3.20
N LEU A 114 16.28 -0.35 2.64
CA LEU A 114 15.37 -1.26 3.34
C LEU A 114 16.15 -2.29 4.15
N GLY A 115 15.60 -2.70 5.29
CA GLY A 115 16.10 -3.87 6.03
C GLY A 115 15.85 -5.17 5.26
N THR A 116 16.56 -6.24 5.63
CA THR A 116 16.50 -7.56 4.95
C THR A 116 15.09 -8.09 4.74
N TRP A 117 14.19 -7.83 5.70
CA TRP A 117 12.84 -8.34 5.70
C TRP A 117 11.80 -7.29 5.29
N GLN A 118 12.20 -6.08 4.91
CA GLN A 118 11.24 -5.02 4.56
C GLN A 118 10.88 -5.07 3.08
N GLY A 119 9.59 -5.30 2.79
CA GLY A 119 8.98 -5.12 1.48
C GLY A 119 8.03 -3.93 1.43
N LEU A 120 7.86 -3.37 0.23
CA LEU A 120 6.88 -2.33 -0.05
C LEU A 120 5.58 -2.95 -0.55
N TYR A 121 4.48 -2.63 0.12
CA TYR A 121 3.18 -3.21 -0.16
C TYR A 121 2.12 -2.16 -0.44
N LEU A 122 1.34 -2.39 -1.49
CA LEU A 122 0.01 -1.83 -1.63
C LEU A 122 -0.94 -2.70 -0.80
N PHE A 123 -1.59 -2.09 0.18
CA PHE A 123 -2.67 -2.74 0.93
C PHE A 123 -4.00 -2.39 0.26
N GLU A 124 -4.55 -3.36 -0.46
CA GLU A 124 -5.90 -3.29 -1.03
C GLU A 124 -6.94 -3.58 0.06
N HIS A 125 -7.94 -2.71 0.16
CA HIS A 125 -9.00 -2.83 1.15
C HIS A 125 -10.37 -3.13 0.54
N ARG A 126 -10.47 -3.16 -0.79
CA ARG A 126 -11.69 -3.50 -1.53
C ARG A 126 -11.75 -4.98 -1.88
N ASP A 127 -12.95 -5.56 -1.85
CA ASP A 127 -13.17 -6.98 -2.13
C ASP A 127 -13.11 -7.30 -3.62
N ARG A 128 -13.52 -6.35 -4.47
CA ARG A 128 -13.53 -6.52 -5.93
C ARG A 128 -12.17 -6.17 -6.55
N PRO A 129 -11.85 -6.68 -7.74
CA PRO A 129 -10.64 -6.30 -8.46
C PRO A 129 -10.55 -4.80 -8.77
N HIS A 130 -9.35 -4.24 -8.65
CA HIS A 130 -9.03 -2.85 -8.99
C HIS A 130 -7.70 -2.73 -9.76
N ARG A 131 -7.48 -1.57 -10.37
CA ARG A 131 -6.15 -1.13 -10.83
C ARG A 131 -5.74 0.06 -9.97
N ARG A 132 -4.72 -0.12 -9.15
CA ARG A 132 -4.18 0.92 -8.26
C ARG A 132 -2.94 1.53 -8.87
N GLU A 133 -2.73 2.81 -8.60
CA GLU A 133 -1.64 3.59 -9.17
C GLU A 133 -0.81 4.19 -8.05
N ILE A 134 0.49 3.94 -8.12
CA ILE A 134 1.50 4.38 -7.16
C ILE A 134 2.48 5.27 -7.91
N ILE A 135 2.66 6.50 -7.43
CA ILE A 135 3.68 7.42 -7.90
C ILE A 135 4.97 7.09 -7.18
N LEU A 136 6.03 6.89 -7.94
CA LEU A 136 7.40 6.87 -7.45
C LEU A 136 8.05 8.19 -7.84
N HIS A 137 8.55 8.93 -6.86
CA HIS A 137 9.25 10.18 -7.06
C HIS A 137 10.56 10.16 -6.29
N LEU A 138 11.68 10.39 -6.97
CA LEU A 138 13.00 10.39 -6.34
C LEU A 138 13.54 11.82 -6.25
N GLY A 139 13.61 12.32 -5.02
CA GLY A 139 14.28 13.58 -4.67
C GLY A 139 15.72 13.32 -4.22
N ALA A 140 16.64 14.17 -4.66
CA ALA A 140 18.05 14.15 -4.26
C ALA A 140 18.49 15.58 -3.95
#